data_AF-A0A4S4B7D4-F1
#
_entry.id   AF-A0A4S4B7D4-F1
#
_cell.length_a   1.000
_cell.length_b   1.000
_cell.length_c   1.000
_cell.angle_alpha   90.00
_cell.angle_beta   90.00
_cell.angle_gamma   90.00
#
_symmetry.space_group_name_H-M   'P 1'
#
loop_
_entity.id
_entity.type
_entity.pdbx_description
1 polymer ?
#
loop_
_entity_poly.entity_id
_entity_poly.type
_entity_poly.pdbx_seq_one_letter_code
_entity_poly.pdbx_strand_id
1 'polypeptide(L)'
;MSLIEVLVAFVVLGIALTALLSAMLSNTALNTDVSRRAEAIRVSEVVLEGYRQAGNYGALRTTRTDTVTSGNIPFTAVSTFCPPDAPLSMVCSSSAVYIRLEVKYGNKVLHKADTYYYYSRTCHTAATHTALLSVLARGQSRWNRRSLHNCDCSTTRRSAVSKRVNRRAVTGVKAGAKNAGFTLVELLVAMGLFLVVLTIAFNAFSSSNKLVEADTGRVMASQNVQSALDILSADVRQAGEDLSLDLGVSGLEFNSSGKTVTVRRGVTRVQRLPLCAVSGSIIQVSGPPPAATTPGAATGSCAYNAPTAGIDPTNIADWRAYFAAQGNQAQTALLFRPATTTQTLKVDPVIVTAMLAPMTSGSGASFIYRTSVSLGSTVPGDSTATNGSLLVLVDQRRYKVVGSDLLLAIGGQTDAQAQVVAYGVTDLSVNSNLVNPLATATSMTLTGPWARIKSVAVTMTSGSAGQGSNKPRSFTATVFPRNIEQAR
;
A
#
# COMPACT_ATOMS: atom_id res chain seq x y z
N MET A 1 -39.81 54.01 16.73
CA MET A 1 -38.47 53.42 16.48
C MET A 1 -37.51 54.56 16.25
N SER A 2 -36.60 54.80 17.20
CA SER A 2 -35.65 55.90 17.04
C SER A 2 -34.56 55.48 16.05
N LEU A 3 -34.08 56.41 15.21
CA LEU A 3 -32.96 56.17 14.29
C LEU A 3 -31.73 55.59 15.02
N ILE A 4 -31.58 55.94 16.31
CA ILE A 4 -30.52 55.47 17.20
C ILE A 4 -30.58 53.94 17.41
N GLU A 5 -31.76 53.35 17.59
CA GLU A 5 -31.87 51.90 17.81
C GLU A 5 -31.49 51.09 16.57
N VAL A 6 -31.89 51.54 15.38
CA VAL A 6 -31.50 50.92 14.11
C VAL A 6 -29.98 50.98 13.95
N LEU A 7 -29.37 52.12 14.28
CA LEU A 7 -27.93 52.33 14.17
C LEU A 7 -27.15 51.43 15.15
N VAL A 8 -27.62 51.29 16.39
CA VAL A 8 -27.03 50.36 17.37
C VAL A 8 -27.13 48.91 16.91
N ALA A 9 -28.28 48.49 16.35
CA ALA A 9 -28.45 47.14 15.82
C ALA A 9 -27.49 46.83 14.66
N PHE A 10 -27.27 47.78 13.75
CA PHE A 10 -26.30 47.63 12.67
C PHE A 10 -24.85 47.55 13.18
N VAL A 11 -24.50 48.31 14.21
CA VAL A 11 -23.16 48.24 14.82
C VAL A 11 -22.93 46.87 15.46
N VAL A 12 -23.89 46.35 16.23
CA VAL A 12 -23.77 45.03 16.85
C VAL A 12 -23.67 43.93 15.80
N LEU A 13 -24.48 44.00 14.73
CA LEU A 13 -24.41 43.06 13.62
C LEU A 13 -23.06 43.12 12.89
N GLY A 14 -22.52 44.33 12.66
CA GLY A 14 -21.20 44.52 12.04
C GLY A 14 -20.06 43.92 12.87
N ILE A 15 -20.10 44.07 14.20
CA ILE A 15 -19.12 43.47 15.11
C ILE A 15 -19.23 41.93 15.07
N ALA A 16 -20.45 41.38 15.06
CA ALA A 16 -20.65 39.93 14.97
C ALA A 16 -20.13 39.36 13.64
N LEU A 17 -20.39 40.05 12.51
CA LEU A 17 -19.93 39.63 11.18
C LEU A 17 -18.41 39.67 11.06
N THR A 18 -17.76 40.70 11.60
CA THR A 18 -16.29 40.82 11.56
C THR A 18 -15.59 39.74 12.40
N ALA A 19 -16.15 39.38 13.56
CA ALA A 19 -15.67 38.25 14.36
C ALA A 19 -15.82 36.91 13.61
N LEU A 20 -16.96 36.68 12.96
CA LEU A 20 -17.23 35.47 12.18
C LEU A 20 -16.26 35.33 10.99
N LEU A 21 -16.06 36.42 10.23
CA LEU A 21 -15.14 36.45 9.10
C LEU A 21 -13.69 36.20 9.54
N SER A 22 -13.27 36.77 10.66
CA SER A 22 -11.93 36.55 11.22
C SER A 22 -11.71 35.09 11.61
N ALA A 23 -12.72 34.44 12.21
CA ALA A 23 -12.67 33.03 12.54
C ALA A 23 -12.60 32.14 11.29
N MET A 24 -13.38 32.45 10.24
CA MET A 24 -13.33 31.71 8.97
C MET A 24 -11.99 31.85 8.24
N LEU A 25 -11.42 33.05 8.21
CA LEU A 25 -10.09 33.28 7.61
C LEU A 25 -8.99 32.56 8.39
N SER A 26 -9.05 32.58 9.72
CA SER A 26 -8.11 31.86 10.58
C SER A 26 -8.19 30.34 10.34
N ASN A 27 -9.39 29.79 10.23
CA ASN A 27 -9.59 28.36 9.98
C ASN A 27 -9.09 27.94 8.59
N THR A 28 -9.30 28.80 7.58
CA THR A 28 -8.79 28.57 6.22
C THR A 28 -7.25 28.58 6.21
N ALA A 29 -6.62 29.53 6.91
CA ALA A 29 -5.16 29.58 7.02
C ALA A 29 -4.58 28.33 7.71
N LEU A 30 -5.20 27.88 8.80
CA LEU A 30 -4.83 26.63 9.49
C LEU A 30 -4.90 25.41 8.55
N ASN A 31 -5.99 25.27 7.79
CA ASN A 31 -6.13 24.18 6.82
C ASN A 31 -5.05 24.22 5.72
N THR A 32 -4.68 25.41 5.24
CA THR A 32 -3.59 25.53 4.25
C THR A 32 -2.22 25.17 4.84
N ASP A 33 -1.93 25.49 6.11
CA ASP A 33 -0.66 25.13 6.75
C ASP A 33 -0.55 23.61 6.94
N VAL A 34 -1.62 22.96 7.40
CA VAL A 34 -1.67 21.50 7.55
C VAL A 34 -1.47 20.80 6.21
N SER A 35 -2.17 21.26 5.16
CA SER A 35 -1.99 20.71 3.81
C SER A 35 -0.55 20.87 3.30
N ARG A 36 0.10 22.02 3.54
CA ARG A 36 1.50 22.25 3.13
C ARG A 36 2.49 21.38 3.89
N ARG A 37 2.26 21.14 5.19
CA ARG A 37 3.10 20.22 5.98
C ARG A 37 3.01 18.79 5.50
N ALA A 38 1.81 18.33 5.12
CA ALA A 38 1.63 17.01 4.53
C ALA A 38 2.38 16.85 3.20
N GLU A 39 2.31 17.85 2.31
CA GLU A 39 3.08 17.85 1.06
C GLU A 39 4.59 17.92 1.29
N ALA A 40 5.05 18.66 2.31
CA ALA A 40 6.47 18.72 2.67
C ALA A 40 7.02 17.36 3.15
N ILE A 41 6.20 16.50 3.78
CA ILE A 41 6.58 15.14 4.14
C ILE A 41 6.74 14.27 2.88
N ARG A 42 5.83 14.36 1.91
CA ARG A 42 5.97 13.64 0.63
C ARG A 42 7.25 14.02 -0.11
N VAL A 43 7.55 15.30 -0.15
CA VAL A 43 8.80 15.80 -0.76
C VAL A 43 10.02 15.21 -0.06
N SER A 44 9.99 15.08 1.28
CA SER A 44 11.13 14.51 2.01
C SER A 44 11.35 13.03 1.67
N GLU A 45 10.28 12.25 1.55
CA GLU A 45 10.34 10.86 1.13
C GLU A 45 10.92 10.68 -0.28
N VAL A 46 10.45 11.47 -1.25
CA VAL A 46 10.94 11.43 -2.63
C VAL A 46 12.44 11.73 -2.71
N VAL A 47 12.90 12.76 -1.99
CA VAL A 47 14.32 13.15 -1.98
C VAL A 47 15.18 12.07 -1.31
N LEU A 48 14.75 11.55 -0.15
CA LEU A 48 15.49 10.50 0.57
C LEU A 48 15.56 9.19 -0.21
N GLU A 49 14.50 8.82 -0.94
CA GLU A 49 14.48 7.67 -1.83
C GLU A 49 15.44 7.86 -3.02
N GLY A 50 15.53 9.07 -3.57
CA GLY A 50 16.52 9.41 -4.60
C GLY A 50 17.96 9.18 -4.14
N TYR A 51 18.30 9.59 -2.91
CA TYR A 51 19.63 9.31 -2.34
C TYR A 51 19.87 7.82 -2.10
N ARG A 52 18.84 7.08 -1.69
CA ARG A 52 18.92 5.62 -1.51
C ARG A 52 19.27 4.91 -2.83
N GLN A 53 18.75 5.40 -3.95
CA GLN A 53 18.96 4.82 -5.28
C GLN A 53 20.33 5.17 -5.88
N ALA A 54 20.89 6.34 -5.57
CA ALA A 54 22.16 6.77 -6.15
C ALA A 54 23.33 5.85 -5.78
N GLY A 55 23.27 5.15 -4.63
CA GLY A 55 24.25 4.13 -4.19
C GLY A 55 25.68 4.65 -3.90
N ASN A 56 26.04 5.86 -4.34
CA ASN A 56 27.34 6.48 -4.14
C ASN A 56 27.33 7.42 -2.92
N TYR A 57 27.20 6.84 -1.72
CA TYR A 57 27.18 7.62 -0.47
C TYR A 57 28.51 8.36 -0.20
N GLY A 58 29.62 7.92 -0.79
CA GLY A 58 30.91 8.59 -0.68
C GLY A 58 30.94 9.98 -1.33
N ALA A 59 30.15 10.20 -2.38
CA ALA A 59 30.02 11.50 -3.05
C ALA A 59 29.06 12.46 -2.32
N LEU A 60 28.20 11.94 -1.43
CA LEU A 60 27.21 12.72 -0.70
C LEU A 60 27.83 13.29 0.59
N ARG A 61 28.65 14.34 0.44
CA ARG A 61 29.36 14.99 1.56
C ARG A 61 29.06 16.47 1.73
N THR A 62 28.57 17.12 0.69
CA THR A 62 28.29 18.56 0.70
C THR A 62 26.80 18.79 0.79
N THR A 63 26.40 19.83 1.53
CA THR A 63 25.00 20.23 1.61
C THR A 63 24.46 20.46 0.21
N ARG A 64 23.31 19.87 -0.07
CA ARG A 64 22.63 19.95 -1.36
C ARG A 64 21.27 20.60 -1.19
N THR A 65 20.90 21.46 -2.13
CA THR A 65 19.58 22.08 -2.18
C THR A 65 18.90 21.69 -3.47
N ASP A 66 17.78 21.00 -3.36
CA ASP A 66 16.95 20.57 -4.48
C ASP A 66 15.61 21.32 -4.44
N THR A 67 15.10 21.78 -5.58
CA THR A 67 13.73 22.31 -5.69
C THR A 67 12.83 21.20 -6.23
N VAL A 68 11.83 20.81 -5.45
CA VAL A 68 10.91 19.73 -5.78
C VAL A 68 9.50 20.30 -5.82
N THR A 69 8.78 20.07 -6.93
CA THR A 69 7.39 20.52 -7.06
C THR A 69 6.45 19.39 -6.65
N SER A 70 5.58 19.62 -5.67
CA SER A 70 4.50 18.71 -5.28
C SER A 70 3.16 19.43 -5.34
N GLY A 71 2.19 18.88 -6.06
CA GLY A 71 0.86 19.49 -6.21
C GLY A 71 0.88 20.91 -6.82
N ASN A 72 1.76 21.16 -7.80
CA ASN A 72 2.03 22.49 -8.40
C ASN A 72 2.59 23.55 -7.43
N ILE A 73 3.05 23.14 -6.25
CA ILE A 73 3.69 24.03 -5.28
C ILE A 73 5.19 23.67 -5.21
N PRO A 74 6.10 24.61 -5.47
CA PRO A 74 7.53 24.37 -5.32
C PRO A 74 7.92 24.35 -3.83
N PHE A 75 8.69 23.34 -3.45
CA PHE A 75 9.33 23.22 -2.14
C PHE A 75 10.84 23.19 -2.31
N THR A 76 11.56 23.73 -1.32
CA THR A 76 13.02 23.69 -1.28
C THR A 76 13.44 22.65 -0.25
N ALA A 77 14.08 21.58 -0.72
CA ALA A 77 14.62 20.51 0.09
C ALA A 77 16.13 20.75 0.30
N VAL A 78 16.56 20.93 1.55
CA VAL A 78 17.95 21.14 1.93
C VAL A 78 18.46 19.90 2.67
N SER A 79 19.37 19.18 2.03
CA SER A 79 19.98 17.95 2.52
C SER A 79 21.37 18.25 3.04
N THR A 80 21.57 18.14 4.35
CA THR A 80 22.87 18.24 4.98
C THR A 80 23.38 16.84 5.28
N PHE A 81 24.51 16.48 4.68
CA PHE A 81 25.14 15.18 4.87
C PHE A 81 26.16 15.27 5.99
N CYS A 82 26.14 14.29 6.88
CA CYS A 82 27.10 14.16 7.98
C CYS A 82 27.27 15.46 8.79
N PRO A 83 26.16 16.05 9.27
CA PRO A 83 26.25 17.29 10.03
C PRO A 83 27.09 17.06 11.30
N PRO A 84 27.84 18.07 11.77
CA PRO A 84 28.78 17.90 12.89
C PRO A 84 28.11 17.52 14.21
N ASP A 85 26.80 17.74 14.33
CA ASP A 85 25.96 17.37 15.47
C ASP A 85 25.28 16.01 15.31
N ALA A 86 25.63 15.21 14.29
CA ALA A 86 25.13 13.85 14.16
C ALA A 86 25.57 12.98 15.35
N PRO A 87 24.75 11.98 15.78
CA PRO A 87 25.11 11.09 16.86
C PRO A 87 26.45 10.38 16.59
N LEU A 88 27.33 10.33 17.60
CA LEU A 88 28.67 9.70 17.48
C LEU A 88 28.62 8.20 17.12
N SER A 89 27.48 7.52 17.36
CA SER A 89 27.26 6.13 16.96
C SER A 89 26.96 5.96 15.46
N MET A 90 26.70 7.05 14.74
CA MET A 90 26.34 7.06 13.32
C MET A 90 27.43 7.75 12.49
N VAL A 91 28.68 7.31 12.68
CA VAL A 91 29.83 7.88 11.97
C VAL A 91 29.65 7.70 10.47
N CYS A 92 29.79 8.80 9.75
CA CYS A 92 29.83 8.80 8.31
C CYS A 92 31.12 8.16 7.80
N SER A 93 30.99 7.21 6.88
CA SER A 93 32.10 6.50 6.24
C SER A 93 31.88 6.46 4.73
N SER A 94 32.77 5.81 3.97
CA SER A 94 32.56 5.60 2.53
C SER A 94 31.35 4.69 2.23
N SER A 95 30.93 3.87 3.20
CA SER A 95 29.80 2.95 3.10
C SER A 95 28.57 3.42 3.86
N ALA A 96 28.65 4.47 4.67
CA ALA A 96 27.50 4.94 5.44
C ALA A 96 27.41 6.47 5.50
N VAL A 97 26.18 6.98 5.48
CA VAL A 97 25.91 8.42 5.48
C VAL A 97 24.71 8.74 6.38
N TYR A 98 24.89 9.71 7.26
CA TYR A 98 23.82 10.36 7.99
C TYR A 98 23.30 11.54 7.16
N ILE A 99 22.00 11.63 6.96
CA ILE A 99 21.36 12.66 6.14
C ILE A 99 20.33 13.38 6.99
N ARG A 100 20.48 14.69 7.14
CA ARG A 100 19.46 15.60 7.67
C ARG A 100 18.79 16.31 6.52
N LEU A 101 17.48 16.16 6.39
CA LEU A 101 16.69 16.77 5.35
C LEU A 101 15.71 17.80 5.96
N GLU A 102 15.79 19.04 5.49
CA GLU A 102 14.81 20.09 5.80
C GLU A 102 14.00 20.44 4.55
N VAL A 103 12.67 20.38 4.64
CA VAL A 103 11.79 20.81 3.55
C VAL A 103 11.14 22.15 3.90
N LYS A 104 11.33 23.13 3.03
CA LYS A 104 10.94 24.52 3.22
C LYS A 104 9.93 24.98 2.18
N TYR A 105 9.04 25.88 2.58
CA TYR A 105 8.18 26.66 1.68
C TYR A 105 8.47 28.14 1.89
N GLY A 106 9.09 28.77 0.90
CA GLY A 106 9.79 30.05 1.10
C GLY A 106 10.86 29.90 2.19
N ASN A 107 10.80 30.74 3.22
CA ASN A 107 11.76 30.72 4.33
C ASN A 107 11.33 29.86 5.53
N LYS A 108 10.10 29.31 5.52
CA LYS A 108 9.56 28.53 6.64
C LYS A 108 9.91 27.06 6.48
N VAL A 109 10.58 26.47 7.47
CA VAL A 109 10.76 25.01 7.54
C VAL A 109 9.44 24.36 7.94
N LEU A 110 8.91 23.50 7.07
CA LEU A 110 7.66 22.80 7.30
C LEU A 110 7.88 21.40 7.89
N HIS A 111 8.97 20.75 7.51
CA HIS A 111 9.30 19.39 7.93
C HIS A 111 10.82 19.20 8.03
N LYS A 112 11.24 18.36 8.99
CA LYS A 112 12.63 17.91 9.16
C LYS A 112 12.63 16.40 9.34
N ALA A 113 13.57 15.72 8.67
CA ALA A 113 13.79 14.28 8.79
C ALA A 113 15.28 14.01 8.91
N ASP A 114 15.64 13.02 9.73
CA ASP A 114 17.00 12.51 9.87
C ASP A 114 16.99 11.02 9.51
N THR A 115 17.95 10.57 8.71
CA THR A 115 18.10 9.14 8.35
C THR A 115 19.57 8.74 8.28
N TYR A 116 19.83 7.44 8.43
CA TYR A 116 21.16 6.86 8.30
C TYR A 116 21.11 5.70 7.31
N TYR A 117 21.87 5.81 6.23
CA TYR A 117 22.02 4.75 5.25
C TYR A 117 23.36 4.07 5.40
N TYR A 118 23.36 2.74 5.29
CA TYR A 118 24.57 1.93 5.20
C TYR A 118 24.50 1.05 3.95
N TYR A 119 25.62 0.92 3.25
CA TYR A 119 25.79 0.07 2.09
C TYR A 119 26.57 -1.17 2.51
N SER A 120 25.90 -2.32 2.56
CA SER A 120 26.57 -3.61 2.70
C SER A 120 26.92 -4.15 1.31
N ARG A 121 28.21 -4.13 0.94
CA ARG A 121 28.68 -4.77 -0.31
C ARG A 121 28.62 -6.30 -0.25
N THR A 122 28.51 -6.88 0.93
CA THR A 122 28.40 -8.32 1.12
C THR A 122 26.92 -8.70 1.15
N CYS A 123 26.36 -9.00 -0.03
CA CYS A 123 25.36 -10.05 -0.10
C CYS A 123 26.09 -11.34 0.27
N HIS A 124 26.01 -11.74 1.54
CA HIS A 124 26.57 -13.01 1.98
C HIS A 124 25.96 -14.14 1.15
N THR A 125 26.81 -14.87 0.43
CA THR A 125 26.50 -16.21 -0.03
C THR A 125 26.10 -17.03 1.20
N ALA A 126 24.90 -17.62 1.14
CA ALA A 126 24.20 -18.22 2.27
C ALA A 126 24.81 -19.57 2.73
N ALA A 127 26.10 -19.62 3.07
CA ALA A 127 26.76 -20.88 3.40
C ALA A 127 27.17 -21.07 4.87
N THR A 128 27.32 -20.03 5.70
CA THR A 128 27.78 -20.25 7.10
C THR A 128 27.32 -19.13 8.04
N HIS A 129 26.10 -19.21 8.56
CA HIS A 129 25.66 -18.28 9.61
C HIS A 129 24.73 -18.94 10.65
N THR A 130 25.28 -19.89 11.41
CA THR A 130 24.61 -20.49 12.59
C THR A 130 25.19 -20.00 13.93
N ALA A 131 26.14 -19.05 13.95
CA ALA A 131 26.87 -18.75 15.20
C ALA A 131 27.05 -17.27 15.60
N LEU A 132 26.52 -16.29 14.87
CA LEU A 132 26.85 -14.87 15.12
C LEU A 132 25.64 -13.92 15.26
N LEU A 133 24.46 -14.46 15.61
CA LEU A 133 23.24 -13.67 15.84
C LEU A 133 22.80 -13.61 17.32
N SER A 134 23.57 -14.14 18.27
CA SER A 134 23.22 -14.14 19.71
C SER A 134 23.79 -12.98 20.54
N VAL A 135 24.64 -12.10 19.98
CA VAL A 135 25.33 -11.06 20.78
C VAL A 135 24.85 -9.62 20.50
N LEU A 136 24.09 -9.35 19.43
CA LEU A 136 23.56 -8.00 19.13
C LEU A 136 22.08 -7.78 19.52
N ALA A 137 21.43 -8.77 20.14
CA ALA A 137 20.02 -8.67 20.57
C ALA A 137 19.81 -8.07 21.98
N ARG A 138 20.84 -7.48 22.61
CA ARG A 138 20.71 -6.76 23.89
C ARG A 138 21.23 -5.33 23.73
N GLY A 139 20.43 -4.45 23.12
CA GLY A 139 20.89 -3.06 23.00
C GLY A 139 20.03 -2.06 22.25
N GLN A 140 18.78 -2.33 21.86
CA GLN A 140 17.86 -1.29 21.38
C GLN A 140 16.41 -1.60 21.75
N SER A 141 16.02 -1.21 22.97
CA SER A 141 14.61 -1.10 23.36
C SER A 141 14.31 0.30 23.89
N ARG A 142 14.08 1.23 22.97
CA ARG A 142 13.26 2.44 23.17
C ARG A 142 13.19 3.16 21.84
N TRP A 143 12.18 2.85 21.03
CA TRP A 143 11.42 3.78 20.18
C TRP A 143 10.20 3.00 19.65
N ASN A 144 9.04 3.31 20.24
CA ASN A 144 7.67 3.13 19.74
C ASN A 144 7.26 1.79 19.07
N ARG A 145 6.92 0.78 19.88
CA ARG A 145 5.86 -0.18 19.55
C ARG A 145 4.57 0.27 20.23
N ARG A 146 3.58 0.74 19.47
CA ARG A 146 2.18 0.71 19.88
C ARG A 146 1.56 -0.56 19.31
N SER A 147 1.48 -1.58 20.16
CA SER A 147 0.58 -2.71 20.01
C SER A 147 -0.81 -2.26 20.42
N LEU A 148 -1.79 -2.47 19.55
CA LEU A 148 -3.21 -2.30 19.83
C LEU A 148 -3.71 -3.50 20.64
N HIS A 149 -3.91 -3.30 21.94
CA HIS A 149 -4.77 -4.15 22.75
C HIS A 149 -5.67 -3.27 23.62
N ASN A 150 -6.94 -3.67 23.63
CA ASN A 150 -8.08 -3.06 24.32
C ASN A 150 -7.76 -2.62 25.75
N CYS A 151 -8.21 -1.41 26.10
CA CYS A 151 -8.52 -1.07 27.47
C CYS A 151 -10.01 -0.71 27.57
N ASP A 152 -10.67 -1.56 28.33
CA ASP A 152 -11.87 -1.37 29.11
C ASP A 152 -11.88 -0.01 29.83
N CYS A 153 -13.05 0.60 29.94
CA CYS A 153 -13.25 1.91 30.52
C CYS A 153 -14.26 1.79 31.67
N SER A 154 -13.76 1.59 32.89
CA SER A 154 -14.56 1.72 34.12
C SER A 154 -13.86 2.62 35.15
N THR A 155 -14.52 3.76 35.41
CA THR A 155 -14.71 4.45 36.69
C THR A 155 -13.55 4.90 37.60
N THR A 156 -13.74 6.15 38.08
CA THR A 156 -13.20 6.79 39.31
C THR A 156 -11.72 7.22 39.26
N ARG A 157 -11.28 8.40 39.70
CA ARG A 157 -11.79 9.34 40.71
C ARG A 157 -11.17 10.74 40.51
N ARG A 158 -11.89 11.74 41.01
CA ARG A 158 -11.61 13.18 41.04
C ARG A 158 -10.24 13.57 41.61
N SER A 159 -9.61 14.58 41.01
CA SER A 159 -8.84 15.60 41.72
C SER A 159 -8.81 16.89 40.91
N ALA A 160 -9.56 17.88 41.39
CA ALA A 160 -9.70 19.20 40.80
C ALA A 160 -8.48 20.06 41.14
N VAL A 161 -7.70 20.42 40.12
CA VAL A 161 -6.72 21.51 40.21
C VAL A 161 -7.44 22.80 39.87
N SER A 162 -7.87 23.49 40.93
CA SER A 162 -8.42 24.84 40.90
C SER A 162 -7.33 25.83 40.49
N LYS A 163 -7.32 26.25 39.22
CA LYS A 163 -6.58 27.43 38.77
C LYS A 163 -7.39 28.68 39.12
N ARG A 164 -6.93 29.43 40.13
CA ARG A 164 -7.38 30.79 40.43
C ARG A 164 -7.18 31.68 39.20
N VAL A 165 -8.28 32.02 38.56
CA VAL A 165 -8.37 33.13 37.61
C VAL A 165 -8.49 34.42 38.43
N ASN A 166 -7.49 35.30 38.31
CA ASN A 166 -7.54 36.65 38.83
C ASN A 166 -8.69 37.42 38.17
N ARG A 167 -9.79 37.58 38.92
CA ARG A 167 -10.86 38.53 38.58
C ARG A 167 -10.34 39.94 38.85
N ARG A 168 -10.05 40.69 37.78
CA ARG A 168 -9.97 42.16 37.86
C ARG A 168 -11.37 42.67 38.21
N ALA A 169 -11.43 43.41 39.30
CA ALA A 169 -12.59 44.20 39.68
C ALA A 169 -12.88 45.22 38.57
N VAL A 170 -14.00 45.03 37.89
CA VAL A 170 -14.62 46.06 37.05
C VAL A 170 -15.30 47.02 38.02
N THR A 171 -14.79 48.25 38.07
CA THR A 171 -15.37 49.36 38.80
C THR A 171 -16.78 49.65 38.28
N GLY A 172 -17.74 49.68 39.19
CA GLY A 172 -19.15 49.87 38.90
C GLY A 172 -19.44 51.29 38.42
N VAL A 173 -19.94 51.40 37.19
CA VAL A 173 -20.70 52.55 36.72
C VAL A 173 -22.13 52.37 37.22
N LYS A 174 -22.52 53.15 38.25
CA LYS A 174 -23.92 53.31 38.64
C LYS A 174 -24.65 54.14 37.59
N ALA A 175 -25.24 53.49 36.59
CA ALA A 175 -26.24 54.11 35.74
C ALA A 175 -27.58 54.08 36.48
N GLY A 176 -28.14 55.25 36.79
CA GLY A 176 -29.48 55.38 37.36
C GLY A 176 -30.52 54.82 36.41
N ALA A 177 -31.20 53.75 36.82
CA ALA A 177 -32.29 53.15 36.08
C ALA A 177 -33.49 54.11 36.05
N LYS A 178 -33.67 54.80 34.93
CA LYS A 178 -34.96 55.40 34.57
C LYS A 178 -35.85 54.26 34.07
N ASN A 179 -36.90 53.94 34.80
CA ASN A 179 -37.92 52.97 34.41
C ASN A 179 -38.73 53.55 33.23
N ALA A 180 -38.19 53.51 32.02
CA ALA A 180 -38.94 53.72 30.79
C ALA A 180 -39.55 52.39 30.39
N GLY A 181 -40.87 52.27 30.47
CA GLY A 181 -41.60 51.10 30.00
C GLY A 181 -41.46 50.97 28.47
N PHE A 182 -40.99 49.82 28.00
CA PHE A 182 -40.94 49.50 26.58
C PHE A 182 -42.35 49.53 25.99
N THR A 183 -42.48 50.14 24.82
CA THR A 183 -43.76 50.13 24.11
C THR A 183 -43.95 48.77 23.43
N LEU A 184 -45.18 48.27 23.35
CA LEU A 184 -45.50 46.95 22.76
C LEU A 184 -44.98 46.80 21.32
N VAL A 185 -44.96 47.90 20.56
CA VAL A 185 -44.42 47.95 19.18
C VAL A 185 -42.91 47.69 19.16
N GLU A 186 -42.17 48.17 20.14
CA GLU A 186 -40.71 48.00 20.27
C GLU A 186 -40.34 46.53 20.48
N LEU A 187 -41.13 45.83 21.30
CA LEU A 187 -40.93 44.41 21.56
C LEU A 187 -41.23 43.56 20.31
N LEU A 188 -42.25 43.93 19.52
CA LEU A 188 -42.58 43.24 18.27
C LEU A 188 -41.47 43.41 17.22
N VAL A 189 -40.92 44.61 17.07
CA VAL A 189 -39.81 44.87 16.14
C VAL A 189 -38.54 44.14 16.60
N ALA A 190 -38.25 44.11 17.91
CA ALA A 190 -37.12 43.37 18.46
C ALA A 190 -37.20 41.87 18.16
N MET A 191 -38.38 41.26 18.29
CA MET A 191 -38.59 39.84 17.94
C MET A 191 -38.41 39.58 16.44
N GLY A 192 -38.91 40.48 15.58
CA GLY A 192 -38.72 40.38 14.13
C GLY A 192 -37.24 40.42 13.72
N LEU A 193 -36.48 41.37 14.28
CA LEU A 193 -35.04 41.45 14.03
C LEU A 193 -34.28 40.24 14.57
N PHE A 194 -34.66 39.74 15.75
CA PHE A 194 -34.06 38.55 16.34
C PHE A 194 -34.25 37.32 15.43
N LEU A 195 -35.42 37.13 14.84
CA LEU A 195 -35.68 36.02 13.91
C LEU A 195 -34.82 36.10 12.65
N VAL A 196 -34.60 37.30 12.11
CA VAL A 196 -33.71 37.50 10.94
C VAL A 196 -32.28 37.10 11.29
N VAL A 197 -31.76 37.55 12.44
CA VAL A 197 -30.42 37.20 12.91
C VAL A 197 -30.28 35.69 13.14
N LEU A 198 -31.28 35.07 13.78
CA LEU A 198 -31.29 33.63 14.03
C LEU A 198 -31.30 32.83 12.72
N THR A 199 -32.05 33.27 11.71
CA THR A 199 -32.12 32.62 10.39
C THR A 199 -30.77 32.69 9.67
N ILE A 200 -30.10 33.85 9.71
CA ILE A 200 -28.76 34.01 9.13
C ILE A 200 -27.75 33.12 9.86
N ALA A 201 -27.80 33.09 11.20
CA ALA A 201 -26.94 32.24 12.01
C ALA A 201 -27.18 30.75 11.74
N PHE A 202 -28.43 30.32 11.59
CA PHE A 202 -28.79 28.94 11.27
C PHE A 202 -28.30 28.53 9.89
N ASN A 203 -28.47 29.39 8.87
CA ASN A 203 -27.96 29.14 7.53
C ASN A 203 -26.42 29.06 7.51
N ALA A 204 -25.74 29.95 8.24
CA ALA A 204 -24.29 29.91 8.39
C ALA A 204 -23.81 28.63 9.10
N PHE A 205 -24.50 28.21 10.16
CA PHE A 205 -24.20 26.97 10.88
C PHE A 205 -24.44 25.73 10.02
N SER A 206 -25.57 25.67 9.29
CA SER A 206 -25.87 24.59 8.35
C SER A 206 -24.81 24.49 7.26
N SER A 207 -24.40 25.62 6.68
CA SER A 207 -23.32 25.66 5.69
C SER A 207 -21.98 25.20 6.29
N SER A 208 -21.67 25.60 7.53
CA SER A 208 -20.44 25.18 8.21
C SER A 208 -20.43 23.67 8.47
N ASN A 209 -21.56 23.09 8.88
CA ASN A 209 -21.64 21.64 9.12
C ASN A 209 -21.48 20.85 7.83
N LYS A 210 -22.12 21.28 6.73
CA LYS A 210 -21.94 20.66 5.41
C LYS A 210 -20.48 20.73 4.95
N LEU A 211 -19.80 21.85 5.18
CA LEU A 211 -18.39 22.00 4.85
C LEU A 211 -17.50 21.06 5.68
N VAL A 212 -17.75 20.96 6.99
CA VAL A 212 -17.02 20.06 7.90
C VAL A 212 -17.24 18.60 7.51
N GLU A 213 -18.47 18.21 7.15
CA GLU A 213 -18.77 16.85 6.69
C GLU A 213 -18.08 16.54 5.35
N ALA A 214 -18.14 17.47 4.39
CA ALA A 214 -17.46 17.32 3.10
C ALA A 214 -15.93 17.24 3.25
N ASP A 215 -15.34 18.08 4.11
CA ASP A 215 -13.91 18.04 4.42
C ASP A 215 -13.53 16.73 5.14
N THR A 216 -14.35 16.27 6.09
CA THR A 216 -14.15 14.98 6.78
C THR A 216 -14.18 13.83 5.77
N GLY A 217 -15.20 13.76 4.93
CA GLY A 217 -15.30 12.74 3.87
C GLY A 217 -14.13 12.76 2.90
N ARG A 218 -13.64 13.96 2.54
CA ARG A 218 -12.46 14.13 1.69
C ARG A 218 -11.18 13.64 2.34
N VAL A 219 -10.98 13.92 3.63
CA VAL A 219 -9.81 13.46 4.40
C VAL A 219 -9.83 11.94 4.51
N MET A 220 -10.96 11.35 4.87
CA MET A 220 -11.12 9.89 4.96
C MET A 220 -10.85 9.21 3.61
N ALA A 221 -11.43 9.71 2.52
CA ALA A 221 -11.18 9.17 1.17
C ALA A 221 -9.70 9.28 0.77
N SER A 222 -9.04 10.40 1.08
CA SER A 222 -7.63 10.61 0.77
C SER A 222 -6.72 9.68 1.56
N GLN A 223 -7.00 9.48 2.85
CA GLN A 223 -6.23 8.56 3.71
C GLN A 223 -6.43 7.11 3.28
N ASN A 224 -7.66 6.73 2.92
CA ASN A 224 -7.98 5.40 2.43
C ASN A 224 -7.22 5.04 1.16
N VAL A 225 -7.25 5.93 0.16
CA VAL A 225 -6.52 5.71 -1.10
C VAL A 225 -5.00 5.71 -0.90
N GLN A 226 -4.48 6.57 -0.04
CA GLN A 226 -3.05 6.56 0.29
C GLN A 226 -2.62 5.24 0.93
N SER A 227 -3.37 4.74 1.92
CA SER A 227 -3.09 3.46 2.56
C SER A 227 -3.09 2.30 1.55
N ALA A 228 -4.06 2.26 0.64
CA ALA A 228 -4.11 1.23 -0.39
C ALA A 228 -2.99 1.37 -1.43
N LEU A 229 -2.65 2.60 -1.81
CA LEU A 229 -1.53 2.88 -2.72
C LEU A 229 -0.19 2.46 -2.10
N ASP A 230 0.00 2.64 -0.80
CA ASP A 230 1.20 2.21 -0.08
C ASP A 230 1.32 0.69 -0.03
N ILE A 231 0.23 -0.02 0.27
CA ILE A 231 0.19 -1.49 0.25
C ILE A 231 0.52 -2.02 -1.16
N LEU A 232 -0.16 -1.51 -2.19
CA LEU A 232 0.10 -1.90 -3.58
C LEU A 232 1.53 -1.55 -3.99
N SER A 233 2.05 -0.39 -3.59
CA SER A 233 3.43 0.01 -3.89
C SER A 233 4.45 -0.92 -3.23
N ALA A 234 4.21 -1.34 -1.98
CA ALA A 234 5.05 -2.33 -1.31
C ALA A 234 5.04 -3.66 -2.06
N ASP A 235 3.87 -4.10 -2.54
CA ASP A 235 3.75 -5.32 -3.31
C ASP A 235 4.44 -5.24 -4.67
N VAL A 236 4.30 -4.12 -5.39
CA VAL A 236 5.00 -3.86 -6.66
C VAL A 236 6.51 -3.81 -6.46
N ARG A 237 7.03 -3.33 -5.32
CA ARG A 237 8.48 -3.39 -5.02
C ARG A 237 8.99 -4.82 -4.92
N GLN A 238 8.16 -5.73 -4.43
CA GLN A 238 8.45 -7.17 -4.25
C GLN A 238 8.09 -8.01 -5.49
N ALA A 239 7.53 -7.39 -6.54
CA ALA A 239 7.23 -8.10 -7.78
C ALA A 239 8.50 -8.77 -8.34
N GLY A 240 8.36 -10.03 -8.75
CA GLY A 240 9.45 -10.85 -9.29
C GLY A 240 10.44 -11.38 -8.24
N GLU A 241 10.25 -11.13 -6.95
CA GLU A 241 11.05 -11.75 -5.88
C GLU A 241 10.92 -13.27 -5.90
N ASP A 242 12.06 -13.97 -5.82
CA ASP A 242 12.20 -15.42 -5.96
C ASP A 242 11.59 -16.02 -7.25
N LEU A 243 11.18 -15.21 -8.22
CA LEU A 243 10.63 -15.67 -9.48
C LEU A 243 11.79 -15.98 -10.44
N SER A 244 11.85 -17.23 -10.89
CA SER A 244 12.94 -17.66 -11.74
C SER A 244 12.85 -17.04 -13.14
N LEU A 245 13.97 -16.47 -13.61
CA LEU A 245 14.03 -15.67 -14.84
C LEU A 245 13.90 -16.52 -16.12
N ASP A 246 14.27 -17.80 -16.04
CA ASP A 246 14.12 -18.78 -17.12
C ASP A 246 12.66 -19.07 -17.49
N LEU A 247 11.71 -18.69 -16.62
CA LEU A 247 10.29 -18.85 -16.89
C LEU A 247 9.78 -17.88 -17.98
N GLY A 248 10.51 -16.78 -18.25
CA GLY A 248 10.04 -15.74 -19.18
C GLY A 248 8.77 -15.03 -18.69
N VAL A 249 8.53 -15.03 -17.38
CA VAL A 249 7.32 -14.48 -16.74
C VAL A 249 7.63 -13.14 -16.11
N SER A 250 6.71 -12.20 -16.28
CA SER A 250 6.74 -10.92 -15.59
C SER A 250 6.21 -11.05 -14.17
N GLY A 251 6.97 -10.50 -13.22
CA GLY A 251 6.53 -10.31 -11.84
C GLY A 251 5.36 -9.33 -11.72
N LEU A 252 5.05 -8.58 -12.77
CA LEU A 252 3.96 -7.62 -12.81
C LEU A 252 3.16 -7.75 -14.11
N GLU A 253 1.85 -7.82 -13.98
CA GLU A 253 0.89 -7.77 -15.09
C GLU A 253 -0.14 -6.69 -14.75
N PHE A 254 -0.50 -5.86 -15.71
CA PHE A 254 -1.50 -4.81 -15.48
C PHE A 254 -2.24 -4.47 -16.76
N ASN A 255 -3.49 -4.06 -16.58
CA ASN A 255 -4.35 -3.57 -17.63
C ASN A 255 -5.11 -2.36 -17.10
N SER A 256 -4.69 -1.16 -17.51
CA SER A 256 -5.31 0.09 -17.05
C SER A 256 -6.78 0.20 -17.51
N SER A 257 -7.14 -0.35 -18.68
CA SER A 257 -8.55 -0.40 -19.10
C SER A 257 -9.38 -1.35 -18.24
N GLY A 258 -8.78 -2.45 -17.79
CA GLY A 258 -9.41 -3.40 -16.88
C GLY A 258 -9.35 -2.98 -15.41
N LYS A 259 -8.61 -1.90 -15.08
CA LYS A 259 -8.32 -1.45 -13.71
C LYS A 259 -7.78 -2.57 -12.84
N THR A 260 -6.93 -3.42 -13.42
CA THR A 260 -6.35 -4.60 -12.77
C THR A 260 -4.83 -4.51 -12.70
N VAL A 261 -4.27 -4.90 -11.56
CA VAL A 261 -2.84 -5.06 -11.33
C VAL A 261 -2.61 -6.40 -10.65
N THR A 262 -1.80 -7.25 -11.24
CA THR A 262 -1.42 -8.56 -10.71
C THR A 262 0.07 -8.55 -10.43
N VAL A 263 0.42 -8.77 -9.17
CA VAL A 263 1.79 -8.91 -8.69
C VAL A 263 2.08 -10.38 -8.44
N ARG A 264 3.25 -10.85 -8.88
CA ARG A 264 3.70 -12.23 -8.71
C ARG A 264 5.07 -12.30 -8.07
N ARG A 265 5.25 -13.31 -7.24
CA ARG A 265 6.51 -13.67 -6.58
C ARG A 265 6.68 -15.19 -6.63
N GLY A 266 7.91 -15.66 -6.67
CA GLY A 266 8.19 -17.06 -6.43
C GLY A 266 7.92 -17.41 -4.97
N VAL A 267 7.58 -18.67 -4.73
CA VAL A 267 7.50 -19.21 -3.37
C VAL A 267 8.84 -19.86 -3.03
N THR A 268 9.58 -19.27 -2.10
CA THR A 268 10.86 -19.81 -1.68
C THR A 268 10.70 -21.23 -1.15
N ARG A 269 11.64 -22.11 -1.50
CA ARG A 269 11.72 -23.53 -1.07
C ARG A 269 10.68 -24.49 -1.67
N VAL A 270 9.73 -24.01 -2.48
CA VAL A 270 8.80 -24.91 -3.17
C VAL A 270 9.36 -25.24 -4.55
N GLN A 271 9.70 -26.51 -4.77
CA GLN A 271 10.26 -26.97 -6.03
C GLN A 271 9.18 -27.06 -7.12
N ARG A 272 9.61 -26.94 -8.39
CA ARG A 272 8.73 -27.14 -9.56
C ARG A 272 8.31 -28.61 -9.64
N LEU A 273 7.07 -28.85 -10.05
CA LEU A 273 6.55 -30.22 -10.23
C LEU A 273 6.50 -30.58 -11.72
N PRO A 274 7.06 -31.72 -12.15
CA PRO A 274 6.91 -32.16 -13.53
C PRO A 274 5.49 -32.64 -13.81
N LEU A 275 5.04 -32.53 -15.06
CA LEU A 275 3.78 -33.12 -15.52
C LEU A 275 4.02 -34.57 -15.94
N CYS A 276 3.40 -35.53 -15.26
CA CYS A 276 3.52 -36.96 -15.57
C CYS A 276 2.36 -37.49 -16.42
N ALA A 277 1.15 -36.97 -16.19
CA ALA A 277 -0.04 -37.23 -16.98
C ALA A 277 -1.06 -36.09 -16.77
N VAL A 278 -1.96 -35.91 -17.73
CA VAL A 278 -3.01 -34.88 -17.69
C VAL A 278 -4.34 -35.53 -18.02
N SER A 279 -5.38 -35.25 -17.22
CA SER A 279 -6.74 -35.72 -17.45
C SER A 279 -7.75 -34.67 -17.00
N GLY A 280 -8.31 -33.92 -17.95
CA GLY A 280 -9.27 -32.85 -17.67
C GLY A 280 -8.64 -31.71 -16.84
N SER A 281 -9.09 -31.54 -15.60
CA SER A 281 -8.54 -30.57 -14.63
C SER A 281 -7.54 -31.19 -13.65
N ILE A 282 -7.17 -32.47 -13.82
CA ILE A 282 -6.24 -33.17 -12.93
C ILE A 282 -4.89 -33.33 -13.63
N ILE A 283 -3.83 -32.93 -12.94
CA ILE A 283 -2.44 -33.15 -13.35
C ILE A 283 -1.82 -34.16 -12.39
N GLN A 284 -1.34 -35.29 -12.92
CA GLN A 284 -0.48 -36.19 -12.17
C GLN A 284 0.95 -35.61 -12.14
N VAL A 285 1.50 -35.41 -10.95
CA VAL A 285 2.80 -34.76 -10.72
C VAL A 285 3.87 -35.72 -10.19
N SER A 286 3.48 -36.94 -9.83
CA SER A 286 4.39 -38.04 -9.48
C SER A 286 3.73 -39.39 -9.76
N GLY A 287 4.55 -40.40 -10.05
CA GLY A 287 4.12 -41.77 -10.30
C GLY A 287 4.12 -42.18 -11.78
N PRO A 288 4.01 -43.49 -12.07
CA PRO A 288 3.90 -43.99 -13.44
C PRO A 288 2.55 -43.61 -14.07
N PRO A 289 2.44 -43.52 -15.41
CA PRO A 289 1.20 -43.18 -16.11
C PRO A 289 -0.01 -44.00 -15.64
N PRO A 290 -1.25 -43.48 -15.70
CA PRO A 290 -2.44 -44.18 -15.20
C PRO A 290 -2.61 -45.61 -15.73
N ALA A 291 -2.25 -45.85 -17.00
CA ALA A 291 -2.35 -47.15 -17.66
C ALA A 291 -1.22 -48.15 -17.30
N ALA A 292 -0.13 -47.69 -16.67
CA ALA A 292 0.99 -48.55 -16.31
C ALA A 292 0.67 -49.37 -15.05
N THR A 293 0.88 -50.69 -15.14
CA THR A 293 0.67 -51.65 -14.04
C THR A 293 1.98 -52.06 -13.36
N THR A 294 3.13 -51.68 -13.91
CA THR A 294 4.46 -52.01 -13.39
C THR A 294 5.18 -50.76 -12.84
N PRO A 295 5.76 -50.83 -11.63
CA PRO A 295 6.64 -49.78 -11.13
C PRO A 295 7.83 -49.55 -12.07
N GLY A 296 8.21 -48.28 -12.28
CA GLY A 296 9.37 -47.92 -13.10
C GLY A 296 9.07 -47.54 -14.55
N ALA A 297 7.80 -47.55 -14.98
CA ALA A 297 7.41 -46.93 -16.24
C ALA A 297 7.59 -45.40 -16.14
N ALA A 298 8.78 -44.90 -16.49
CA ALA A 298 9.07 -43.48 -16.56
C ALA A 298 8.50 -42.89 -17.85
N THR A 299 7.81 -41.74 -17.75
CA THR A 299 7.66 -40.85 -18.89
C THR A 299 8.89 -39.95 -18.94
N GLY A 300 9.24 -39.44 -20.13
CA GLY A 300 10.46 -38.64 -20.32
C GLY A 300 10.62 -37.47 -19.36
N SER A 301 9.53 -36.93 -18.80
CA SER A 301 9.54 -35.83 -17.83
C SER A 301 9.38 -36.26 -16.37
N CYS A 302 8.97 -37.50 -16.09
CA CYS A 302 8.82 -38.03 -14.73
C CYS A 302 9.67 -39.29 -14.54
N ALA A 303 10.88 -39.09 -14.04
CA ALA A 303 11.68 -40.18 -13.49
C ALA A 303 11.02 -40.65 -12.18
N TYR A 304 10.46 -41.86 -12.21
CA TYR A 304 9.83 -42.45 -11.03
C TYR A 304 10.84 -43.26 -10.23
N ASN A 305 11.27 -42.69 -9.10
CA ASN A 305 11.86 -43.46 -8.01
C ASN A 305 10.75 -43.65 -6.98
N ALA A 306 10.29 -44.90 -6.81
CA ALA A 306 9.27 -45.21 -5.82
C ALA A 306 9.75 -44.73 -4.45
N PRO A 307 9.05 -43.78 -3.80
CA PRO A 307 9.42 -43.40 -2.46
C PRO A 307 9.18 -44.59 -1.52
N THR A 308 9.88 -44.59 -0.38
CA THR A 308 9.56 -45.51 0.72
C THR A 308 8.07 -45.41 1.02
N ALA A 309 7.41 -46.55 1.17
CA ALA A 309 5.95 -46.62 1.31
C ALA A 309 5.45 -45.64 2.39
N GLY A 310 4.54 -44.73 1.99
CA GLY A 310 3.94 -43.74 2.88
C GLY A 310 4.71 -42.43 3.04
N ILE A 311 5.81 -42.22 2.32
CA ILE A 311 6.58 -40.97 2.36
C ILE A 311 6.43 -40.22 1.03
N ASP A 312 6.00 -38.98 1.08
CA ASP A 312 5.95 -38.12 -0.10
C ASP A 312 7.37 -37.76 -0.56
N PRO A 313 7.66 -37.72 -1.88
CA PRO A 313 8.87 -37.09 -2.38
C PRO A 313 9.01 -35.66 -1.87
N THR A 314 10.23 -35.18 -1.59
CA THR A 314 10.47 -33.88 -0.94
C THR A 314 9.71 -32.73 -1.60
N ASN A 315 9.71 -32.65 -2.94
CA ASN A 315 8.97 -31.63 -3.68
C ASN A 315 7.45 -31.70 -3.45
N ILE A 316 6.87 -32.89 -3.34
CA ILE A 316 5.43 -33.06 -3.04
C ILE A 316 5.14 -32.71 -1.58
N ALA A 317 6.02 -33.10 -0.66
CA ALA A 317 5.91 -32.77 0.76
C ALA A 317 5.93 -31.24 0.97
N ASP A 318 6.83 -30.52 0.28
CA ASP A 318 6.93 -29.06 0.33
C ASP A 318 5.64 -28.39 -0.19
N TRP A 319 5.07 -28.87 -1.29
CA TRP A 319 3.79 -28.39 -1.79
C TRP A 319 2.65 -28.64 -0.80
N ARG A 320 2.54 -29.84 -0.21
CA ARG A 320 1.51 -30.11 0.80
C ARG A 320 1.66 -29.24 2.04
N ALA A 321 2.89 -29.07 2.53
CA ALA A 321 3.18 -28.21 3.67
C ALA A 321 2.79 -26.76 3.38
N TYR A 322 3.07 -26.27 2.17
CA TYR A 322 2.63 -24.94 1.74
C TYR A 322 1.10 -24.81 1.73
N PHE A 323 0.38 -25.74 1.09
CA PHE A 323 -1.09 -25.71 1.06
C PHE A 323 -1.71 -25.79 2.45
N ALA A 324 -1.17 -26.64 3.32
CA ALA A 324 -1.62 -26.74 4.71
C ALA A 324 -1.40 -25.42 5.47
N ALA A 325 -0.26 -24.76 5.26
CA ALA A 325 0.03 -23.45 5.85
C ALA A 325 -0.92 -22.34 5.35
N GLN A 326 -1.45 -22.47 4.13
CA GLN A 326 -2.47 -21.57 3.57
C GLN A 326 -3.91 -22.02 3.91
N GLY A 327 -4.11 -22.97 4.83
CA GLY A 327 -5.43 -23.45 5.22
C GLY A 327 -6.17 -24.19 4.09
N ASN A 328 -5.43 -24.87 3.21
CA ASN A 328 -5.93 -25.59 2.03
C ASN A 328 -6.79 -24.73 1.08
N GLN A 329 -6.56 -23.42 1.06
CA GLN A 329 -7.16 -22.54 0.07
C GLN A 329 -6.54 -22.78 -1.31
N ALA A 330 -7.31 -22.51 -2.36
CA ALA A 330 -6.79 -22.54 -3.72
C ALA A 330 -5.55 -21.65 -3.86
N GLN A 331 -4.61 -21.99 -4.74
CA GLN A 331 -3.37 -21.23 -4.95
C GLN A 331 -3.16 -20.98 -6.44
N THR A 332 -2.49 -19.87 -6.78
CA THR A 332 -2.08 -19.64 -8.16
C THR A 332 -0.80 -20.42 -8.46
N ALA A 333 -0.77 -21.09 -9.60
CA ALA A 333 0.45 -21.65 -10.17
C ALA A 333 0.58 -21.21 -11.63
N LEU A 334 1.76 -21.44 -12.18
CA LEU A 334 2.07 -21.25 -13.59
C LEU A 334 2.34 -22.61 -14.20
N LEU A 335 1.65 -22.89 -15.29
CA LEU A 335 1.93 -24.03 -16.13
C LEU A 335 2.95 -23.59 -17.18
N PHE A 336 4.20 -24.00 -16.99
CA PHE A 336 5.33 -23.58 -17.78
C PHE A 336 5.71 -24.68 -18.76
N ARG A 337 5.73 -24.36 -20.06
CA ARG A 337 6.31 -25.20 -21.09
C ARG A 337 7.62 -24.58 -21.58
N PRO A 338 8.78 -25.26 -21.42
CA PRO A 338 10.04 -24.76 -21.92
C PRO A 338 10.03 -24.65 -23.45
N ALA A 339 10.82 -23.72 -23.99
CA ALA A 339 11.04 -23.67 -25.43
C ALA A 339 11.86 -24.90 -25.89
N THR A 340 11.54 -25.40 -27.07
CA THR A 340 12.35 -26.39 -27.79
C THR A 340 12.70 -25.82 -29.17
N THR A 341 13.40 -26.59 -30.01
CA THR A 341 13.69 -26.18 -31.40
C THR A 341 12.42 -25.99 -32.24
N THR A 342 11.31 -26.63 -31.87
CA THR A 342 10.05 -26.61 -32.63
C THR A 342 8.89 -25.95 -31.88
N GLN A 343 9.06 -25.62 -30.59
CA GLN A 343 8.01 -25.05 -29.75
C GLN A 343 8.49 -23.80 -29.05
N THR A 344 7.67 -22.74 -29.06
CA THR A 344 7.93 -21.54 -28.28
C THR A 344 7.62 -21.79 -26.81
N LEU A 345 8.39 -21.11 -25.95
CA LEU A 345 8.09 -21.01 -24.52
C LEU A 345 6.64 -20.55 -24.35
N LYS A 346 5.92 -21.20 -23.45
CA LYS A 346 4.55 -20.79 -23.11
C LYS A 346 4.32 -20.93 -21.62
N VAL A 347 3.57 -19.98 -21.08
CA VAL A 347 3.18 -19.95 -19.68
C VAL A 347 1.70 -19.64 -19.58
N ASP A 348 0.96 -20.51 -18.90
CA ASP A 348 -0.46 -20.33 -18.64
C ASP A 348 -0.69 -20.21 -17.11
N PRO A 349 -1.37 -19.17 -16.62
CA PRO A 349 -1.73 -19.08 -15.21
C PRO A 349 -2.85 -20.08 -14.92
N VAL A 350 -2.69 -20.88 -13.87
CA VAL A 350 -3.68 -21.86 -13.44
C VAL A 350 -3.97 -21.70 -11.95
N ILE A 351 -5.16 -22.10 -11.53
CA ILE A 351 -5.55 -22.12 -10.11
C ILE A 351 -5.52 -23.57 -9.66
N VAL A 352 -4.65 -23.91 -8.72
CA VAL A 352 -4.60 -25.22 -8.09
C VAL A 352 -5.55 -25.21 -6.90
N THR A 353 -6.61 -26.01 -6.98
CA THR A 353 -7.66 -26.05 -5.95
C THR A 353 -7.29 -27.00 -4.81
N ALA A 354 -6.58 -28.10 -5.10
CA ALA A 354 -6.14 -29.04 -4.07
C ALA A 354 -4.95 -29.89 -4.51
N MET A 355 -4.10 -30.24 -3.54
CA MET A 355 -3.18 -31.38 -3.63
C MET A 355 -3.96 -32.66 -3.26
N LEU A 356 -4.21 -33.55 -4.23
CA LEU A 356 -4.99 -34.76 -3.98
C LEU A 356 -4.22 -35.74 -3.09
N ALA A 357 -4.94 -36.58 -2.34
CA ALA A 357 -4.31 -37.64 -1.55
C ALA A 357 -3.51 -38.58 -2.47
N PRO A 358 -2.35 -39.10 -2.02
CA PRO A 358 -1.60 -40.03 -2.84
C PRO A 358 -2.40 -41.32 -3.03
N MET A 359 -2.42 -41.82 -4.27
CA MET A 359 -2.96 -43.14 -4.58
C MET A 359 -1.82 -44.15 -4.49
N THR A 360 -1.98 -45.13 -3.61
CA THR A 360 -1.06 -46.26 -3.48
C THR A 360 -1.73 -47.54 -3.95
N SER A 361 -1.00 -48.37 -4.70
CA SER A 361 -1.46 -49.70 -5.08
C SER A 361 -0.29 -50.69 -5.09
N GLY A 362 -0.57 -51.97 -4.80
CA GLY A 362 0.45 -53.00 -4.69
C GLY A 362 1.21 -53.00 -3.36
N SER A 363 2.12 -53.97 -3.22
CA SER A 363 2.99 -54.15 -2.05
C SER A 363 4.40 -54.56 -2.47
N GLY A 364 5.41 -54.21 -1.65
CA GLY A 364 6.81 -54.56 -1.94
C GLY A 364 7.31 -53.94 -3.25
N ALA A 365 8.00 -54.71 -4.07
CA ALA A 365 8.57 -54.26 -5.35
C ALA A 365 7.51 -53.84 -6.40
N SER A 366 6.23 -54.14 -6.17
CA SER A 366 5.10 -53.76 -7.02
C SER A 366 4.40 -52.46 -6.57
N PHE A 367 4.95 -51.75 -5.58
CA PHE A 367 4.36 -50.54 -5.03
C PHE A 367 4.32 -49.41 -6.06
N ILE A 368 3.11 -48.93 -6.34
CA ILE A 368 2.85 -47.77 -7.18
C ILE A 368 2.37 -46.64 -6.28
N TYR A 369 3.06 -45.50 -6.38
CA TYR A 369 2.71 -44.25 -5.72
C TYR A 369 2.39 -43.21 -6.79
N ARG A 370 1.17 -42.68 -6.80
CA ARG A 370 0.75 -41.58 -7.68
C ARG A 370 0.26 -40.42 -6.84
N THR A 371 0.64 -39.21 -7.21
CA THR A 371 0.06 -38.00 -6.62
C THR A 371 -0.32 -37.03 -7.71
N SER A 372 -1.41 -36.32 -7.48
CA SER A 372 -2.02 -35.44 -8.47
C SER A 372 -2.46 -34.14 -7.83
N VAL A 373 -2.58 -33.11 -8.66
CA VAL A 373 -3.16 -31.83 -8.29
C VAL A 373 -4.44 -31.61 -9.07
N SER A 374 -5.43 -31.03 -8.41
CA SER A 374 -6.68 -30.60 -9.03
C SER A 374 -6.60 -29.12 -9.36
N LEU A 375 -7.02 -28.75 -10.57
CA LEU A 375 -7.11 -27.38 -11.02
C LEU A 375 -8.57 -26.88 -10.98
N GLY A 376 -8.73 -25.55 -10.94
CA GLY A 376 -10.03 -24.88 -11.07
C GLY A 376 -10.57 -24.84 -12.50
N SER A 377 -9.75 -25.18 -13.49
CA SER A 377 -10.10 -25.21 -14.92
C SER A 377 -9.46 -26.42 -15.61
N THR A 378 -9.89 -26.72 -16.83
CA THR A 378 -9.22 -27.73 -17.67
C THR A 378 -7.78 -27.30 -17.96
N VAL A 379 -6.87 -28.27 -17.98
CA VAL A 379 -5.47 -28.04 -18.35
C VAL A 379 -5.40 -27.59 -19.81
N PRO A 380 -4.65 -26.51 -20.15
CA PRO A 380 -4.39 -26.13 -21.54
C PRO A 380 -3.88 -27.31 -22.35
N GLY A 381 -4.49 -27.58 -23.51
CA GLY A 381 -4.25 -28.80 -24.29
C GLY A 381 -2.83 -28.99 -24.82
N ASP A 382 -2.01 -27.95 -24.73
CA ASP A 382 -0.62 -27.92 -25.19
C ASP A 382 0.39 -28.08 -24.05
N SER A 383 -0.08 -28.32 -22.82
CA SER A 383 0.72 -28.72 -21.67
C SER A 383 0.56 -30.22 -21.45
N THR A 384 1.61 -30.97 -21.73
CA THR A 384 1.55 -32.44 -21.78
C THR A 384 2.73 -33.05 -21.02
N ALA A 385 2.68 -34.35 -20.76
CA ALA A 385 3.76 -35.06 -20.08
C ALA A 385 5.01 -35.30 -20.94
N THR A 386 4.94 -35.03 -22.25
CA THR A 386 6.03 -35.31 -23.21
C THR A 386 6.82 -34.07 -23.60
N ASN A 387 6.30 -32.86 -23.36
CA ASN A 387 6.93 -31.61 -23.75
C ASN A 387 7.69 -30.92 -22.61
N GLY A 388 7.96 -31.63 -21.51
CA GLY A 388 8.71 -31.08 -20.38
C GLY A 388 7.96 -30.02 -19.60
N SER A 389 6.63 -29.98 -19.66
CA SER A 389 5.83 -29.03 -18.90
C SER A 389 6.06 -29.18 -17.39
N LEU A 390 6.14 -28.04 -16.70
CA LEU A 390 6.32 -27.94 -15.26
C LEU A 390 5.19 -27.11 -14.66
N LEU A 391 4.76 -27.48 -13.46
CA LEU A 391 3.89 -26.69 -12.62
C LEU A 391 4.74 -25.93 -11.59
N VAL A 392 4.63 -24.62 -11.60
CA VAL A 392 5.42 -23.72 -10.75
C VAL A 392 4.50 -22.93 -9.84
N LEU A 393 4.64 -23.09 -8.53
CA LEU A 393 3.84 -22.35 -7.57
C LEU A 393 4.30 -20.89 -7.50
N VAL A 394 3.36 -19.94 -7.45
CA VAL A 394 3.64 -18.51 -7.32
C VAL A 394 2.72 -17.87 -6.29
N ASP A 395 3.25 -16.95 -5.49
CA ASP A 395 2.40 -16.06 -4.71
C ASP A 395 1.88 -14.95 -5.64
N GLN A 396 0.57 -14.94 -5.87
CA GLN A 396 -0.09 -13.97 -6.72
C GLN A 396 -1.06 -13.11 -5.91
N ARG A 397 -0.93 -11.79 -6.08
CA ARG A 397 -1.82 -10.78 -5.53
C ARG A 397 -2.44 -9.98 -6.66
N ARG A 398 -3.76 -9.97 -6.75
CA ARG A 398 -4.50 -9.28 -7.82
C ARG A 398 -5.37 -8.18 -7.21
N TYR A 399 -5.04 -6.95 -7.58
CA TYR A 399 -5.79 -5.75 -7.27
C TYR A 399 -6.73 -5.45 -8.43
N LYS A 400 -8.01 -5.20 -8.14
CA LYS A 400 -9.02 -4.86 -9.16
C LYS A 400 -10.02 -3.87 -8.60
N VAL A 401 -10.34 -2.83 -9.38
CA VAL A 401 -11.45 -1.93 -9.04
C VAL A 401 -12.76 -2.55 -9.52
N VAL A 402 -13.71 -2.76 -8.61
CA VAL A 402 -15.07 -3.24 -8.89
C VAL A 402 -16.06 -2.27 -8.26
N GLY A 403 -16.86 -1.59 -9.07
CA GLY A 403 -17.71 -0.49 -8.60
C GLY A 403 -16.86 0.66 -8.04
N SER A 404 -17.02 0.95 -6.75
CA SER A 404 -16.22 1.94 -6.01
C SER A 404 -15.11 1.32 -5.15
N ASP A 405 -14.93 0.01 -5.19
CA ASP A 405 -14.08 -0.69 -4.24
C ASP A 405 -12.85 -1.26 -4.92
N LEU A 406 -11.70 -1.10 -4.27
CA LEU A 406 -10.47 -1.77 -4.65
C LEU A 406 -10.42 -3.11 -3.92
N LEU A 407 -10.56 -4.19 -4.67
CA LEU A 407 -10.49 -5.55 -4.17
C LEU A 407 -9.08 -6.11 -4.32
N LEU A 408 -8.64 -6.90 -3.33
CA LEU A 408 -7.43 -7.71 -3.34
C LEU A 408 -7.80 -9.19 -3.25
N ALA A 409 -7.51 -9.92 -4.32
CA ALA A 409 -7.55 -11.37 -4.34
C ALA A 409 -6.13 -11.92 -4.15
N ILE A 410 -5.97 -12.84 -3.20
CA ILE A 410 -4.70 -13.51 -2.89
C ILE A 410 -4.81 -14.98 -3.28
N GLY A 411 -3.79 -15.53 -3.93
CA GLY A 411 -3.67 -16.98 -4.16
C GLY A 411 -4.91 -17.60 -4.81
N GLY A 412 -5.09 -17.46 -6.12
CA GLY A 412 -6.21 -18.09 -6.84
C GLY A 412 -7.63 -17.64 -6.46
N GLN A 413 -7.82 -16.77 -5.47
CA GLN A 413 -9.14 -16.26 -5.07
C GLN A 413 -9.88 -15.58 -6.24
N THR A 414 -11.19 -15.83 -6.28
CA THR A 414 -12.12 -15.15 -7.20
C THR A 414 -12.42 -13.72 -6.74
N ASP A 415 -13.00 -12.89 -7.61
CA ASP A 415 -13.42 -11.52 -7.26
C ASP A 415 -14.42 -11.51 -6.09
N ALA A 416 -15.25 -12.55 -5.95
CA ALA A 416 -16.22 -12.69 -4.87
C ALA A 416 -15.59 -13.06 -3.52
N GLN A 417 -14.39 -13.64 -3.53
CA GLN A 417 -13.63 -14.00 -2.32
C GLN A 417 -12.58 -12.94 -1.96
N ALA A 418 -12.39 -11.95 -2.84
CA ALA A 418 -11.42 -10.89 -2.65
C ALA A 418 -11.81 -9.97 -1.48
N GLN A 419 -10.81 -9.42 -0.80
CA GLN A 419 -11.00 -8.52 0.33
C GLN A 419 -10.99 -7.06 -0.15
N VAL A 420 -11.84 -6.21 0.42
CA VAL A 420 -11.83 -4.78 0.13
C VAL A 420 -10.63 -4.12 0.83
N VAL A 421 -9.74 -3.50 0.06
CA VAL A 421 -8.56 -2.79 0.58
C VAL A 421 -8.81 -1.29 0.67
N ALA A 422 -9.60 -0.75 -0.26
CA ALA A 422 -10.06 0.63 -0.21
C ALA A 422 -11.47 0.76 -0.81
N TYR A 423 -12.15 1.79 -0.37
CA TYR A 423 -13.49 2.22 -0.77
C TYR A 423 -13.39 3.58 -1.46
N GLY A 424 -14.35 3.87 -2.32
CA GLY A 424 -14.38 5.10 -3.08
C GLY A 424 -13.22 5.23 -4.08
N VAL A 425 -12.61 4.12 -4.52
CA VAL A 425 -11.62 4.12 -5.62
C VAL A 425 -12.39 3.97 -6.92
N THR A 426 -12.39 5.01 -7.75
CA THR A 426 -13.11 5.01 -9.04
C THR A 426 -12.23 4.59 -10.20
N ASP A 427 -10.91 4.77 -10.07
CA ASP A 427 -9.96 4.42 -11.12
C ASP A 427 -8.63 3.91 -10.57
N LEU A 428 -8.01 3.00 -11.33
CA LEU A 428 -6.68 2.45 -11.09
C LEU A 428 -5.97 2.34 -12.44
N SER A 429 -4.94 3.14 -12.63
CA SER A 429 -4.08 3.10 -13.82
C SER A 429 -2.63 2.82 -13.41
N VAL A 430 -1.96 2.01 -14.24
CA VAL A 430 -0.55 1.68 -14.03
C VAL A 430 0.19 1.89 -15.33
N ASN A 431 1.31 2.60 -15.24
CA ASN A 431 2.20 2.86 -16.35
C ASN A 431 3.61 2.39 -15.95
N SER A 432 4.26 1.60 -16.81
CA SER A 432 5.66 1.23 -16.61
C SER A 432 6.55 1.96 -17.60
N ASN A 433 7.62 2.58 -17.12
CA ASN A 433 8.69 3.10 -17.97
C ASN A 433 9.68 1.98 -18.22
N LEU A 434 9.91 1.67 -19.49
CA LEU A 434 10.83 0.64 -19.96
C LEU A 434 12.15 1.26 -20.42
N VAL A 435 13.21 0.46 -20.39
CA VAL A 435 14.52 0.78 -20.98
C VAL A 435 14.81 -0.12 -22.18
N ASN A 436 15.67 0.35 -23.07
CA ASN A 436 16.25 -0.40 -24.20
C ASN A 436 15.22 -1.17 -25.07
N PRO A 437 14.44 -0.51 -25.95
CA PRO A 437 14.30 0.95 -26.10
C PRO A 437 13.48 1.61 -24.99
N LEU A 438 13.65 2.92 -24.84
CA LEU A 438 12.81 3.73 -23.95
C LEU A 438 11.36 3.71 -24.44
N ALA A 439 10.43 3.29 -23.59
CA ALA A 439 9.01 3.26 -23.89
C ALA A 439 8.19 3.38 -22.60
N THR A 440 6.95 3.81 -22.71
CA THR A 440 5.98 3.75 -21.60
C THR A 440 4.88 2.76 -21.99
N ALA A 441 4.66 1.75 -21.16
CA ALA A 441 3.61 0.76 -21.36
C ALA A 441 2.45 1.00 -20.38
N THR A 442 1.23 1.07 -20.90
CA THR A 442 -0.02 1.24 -20.13
C THR A 442 -0.73 -0.10 -19.86
N SER A 443 -0.19 -1.18 -20.44
CA SER A 443 -0.53 -2.57 -20.13
C SER A 443 0.72 -3.44 -20.22
N MET A 444 0.71 -4.54 -19.47
CA MET A 444 1.75 -5.56 -19.51
C MET A 444 1.11 -6.92 -19.29
N THR A 445 1.40 -7.87 -20.18
CA THR A 445 0.91 -9.25 -20.11
C THR A 445 1.82 -10.12 -19.23
N LEU A 446 1.40 -11.36 -18.97
CA LEU A 446 2.14 -12.34 -18.18
C LEU A 446 3.59 -12.54 -18.66
N THR A 447 3.84 -12.52 -19.97
CA THR A 447 5.17 -12.68 -20.58
C THR A 447 5.74 -11.34 -21.06
N GLY A 448 5.32 -10.23 -20.43
CA GLY A 448 5.79 -8.89 -20.75
C GLY A 448 7.30 -8.70 -20.48
N PRO A 449 7.89 -7.59 -20.96
CA PRO A 449 9.33 -7.34 -20.90
C PRO A 449 9.81 -6.93 -19.49
N TRP A 450 9.71 -7.85 -18.52
CA TRP A 450 10.02 -7.62 -17.09
C TRP A 450 11.42 -7.04 -16.84
N ALA A 451 12.44 -7.62 -17.48
CA ALA A 451 13.83 -7.17 -17.39
C ALA A 451 14.05 -5.72 -17.85
N ARG A 452 13.12 -5.18 -18.65
CA ARG A 452 13.22 -3.83 -19.18
C ARG A 452 12.53 -2.78 -18.31
N ILE A 453 11.82 -3.15 -17.25
CA ILE A 453 11.18 -2.15 -16.40
C ILE A 453 12.25 -1.29 -15.72
N LYS A 454 12.03 0.03 -15.68
CA LYS A 454 12.83 0.98 -14.91
C LYS A 454 12.07 1.49 -13.70
N SER A 455 10.82 1.88 -13.92
CA SER A 455 9.92 2.31 -12.86
C SER A 455 8.46 2.03 -13.24
N VAL A 456 7.62 1.94 -12.22
CA VAL A 456 6.17 1.70 -12.34
C VAL A 456 5.47 2.85 -11.62
N ALA A 457 4.72 3.66 -12.36
CA ALA A 457 3.85 4.69 -11.81
C ALA A 457 2.44 4.12 -11.65
N VAL A 458 1.99 3.98 -10.40
CA VAL A 458 0.64 3.55 -10.04
C VAL A 458 -0.17 4.78 -9.67
N THR A 459 -1.29 4.99 -10.33
CA THR A 459 -2.21 6.10 -10.04
C THR A 459 -3.57 5.55 -9.62
N MET A 460 -4.04 5.99 -8.46
CA MET A 460 -5.38 5.69 -7.95
C MET A 460 -6.19 6.97 -7.87
N THR A 461 -7.42 6.92 -8.36
CA THR A 461 -8.35 8.06 -8.29
C THR A 461 -9.46 7.76 -7.29
N SER A 462 -9.61 8.64 -6.29
CA SER A 462 -10.74 8.58 -5.37
C SER A 462 -11.95 9.31 -5.96
N GLY A 463 -13.12 8.68 -5.86
CA GLY A 463 -14.42 9.34 -5.94
C GLY A 463 -14.70 10.06 -4.64
N SER A 464 -15.10 11.33 -4.71
CA SER A 464 -15.60 12.04 -3.53
C SER A 464 -17.05 11.63 -3.31
N ALA A 465 -17.40 11.17 -2.11
CA ALA A 465 -18.78 10.87 -1.70
C ALA A 465 -19.46 12.09 -1.01
N GLY A 466 -18.92 13.31 -1.19
CA GLY A 466 -19.44 14.51 -0.53
C GLY A 466 -20.53 15.22 -1.35
N GLN A 467 -21.61 15.64 -0.70
CA GLN A 467 -22.67 16.43 -1.31
C GLN A 467 -22.13 17.80 -1.79
N GLY A 468 -21.82 17.93 -3.09
CA GLY A 468 -21.74 19.25 -3.73
C GLY A 468 -20.70 19.44 -4.82
N SER A 469 -19.61 18.66 -4.85
CA SER A 469 -18.76 18.58 -6.05
C SER A 469 -17.93 17.31 -6.02
N ASN A 470 -18.29 16.34 -6.86
CA ASN A 470 -17.50 15.15 -7.10
C ASN A 470 -16.27 15.52 -7.92
N LYS A 471 -15.29 16.18 -7.29
CA LYS A 471 -13.98 16.42 -7.90
C LYS A 471 -13.10 15.23 -7.57
N PRO A 472 -12.89 14.29 -8.51
CA PRO A 472 -12.01 13.16 -8.28
C PRO A 472 -10.61 13.66 -7.94
N ARG A 473 -9.92 12.94 -7.06
CA ARG A 473 -8.50 13.22 -6.73
C ARG A 473 -7.66 12.02 -7.09
N SER A 474 -6.60 12.26 -7.83
CA SER A 474 -5.65 11.22 -8.22
C SER A 474 -4.40 11.28 -7.34
N PHE A 475 -3.96 10.13 -6.89
CA PHE A 475 -2.72 9.94 -6.13
C PHE A 475 -1.83 9.02 -6.94
N THR A 476 -0.59 9.44 -7.19
CA THR A 476 0.38 8.68 -7.98
C THR A 476 1.59 8.34 -7.12
N ALA A 477 1.96 7.06 -7.11
CA ALA A 477 3.21 6.57 -6.53
C ALA A 477 4.11 6.03 -7.63
N THR A 478 5.39 6.45 -7.63
CA THR A 478 6.41 5.87 -8.51
C THR A 478 7.21 4.83 -7.73
N VAL A 479 7.23 3.61 -8.26
CA VAL A 479 7.81 2.43 -7.62
C VAL A 479 8.92 1.85 -8.48
N PHE A 480 9.96 1.34 -7.82
CA PHE A 480 11.11 0.70 -8.45
C PHE A 480 11.20 -0.75 -7.95
N PRO A 481 10.77 -1.74 -8.75
CA PRO A 481 10.86 -3.15 -8.35
C PRO A 481 12.30 -3.60 -8.13
N ARG A 482 12.55 -4.40 -7.08
CA ARG A 482 13.92 -4.71 -6.62
C ARG A 482 14.70 -5.67 -7.53
N ASN A 483 14.01 -6.60 -8.18
CA ASN A 483 14.65 -7.74 -8.85
C ASN A 483 14.79 -7.57 -10.37
N ILE A 484 14.63 -6.34 -10.88
CA ILE A 484 14.75 -6.10 -12.33
C ILE A 484 16.22 -6.16 -12.78
N GLU A 485 17.17 -5.73 -11.94
CA GLU A 485 18.60 -5.81 -12.30
C GLU A 485 19.12 -7.25 -12.34
N GLN A 486 18.50 -8.19 -11.62
CA GLN A 486 18.83 -9.62 -11.78
C GLN A 486 18.34 -10.17 -13.12
N ALA A 487 17.28 -9.58 -13.67
CA ALA A 487 16.66 -10.01 -14.93
C ALA A 487 17.37 -9.44 -16.17
N ARG A 488 18.19 -8.40 -16.02
CA ARG A 488 19.06 -7.86 -17.07
C ARG A 488 20.35 -8.65 -17.16
#